data_AF-A0AAW6YE81-F1
#
_entry.id   AF-A0AAW6YE81-F1
#
_cell.length_a   1.000
_cell.length_b   1.000
_cell.length_c   1.000
_cell.angle_alpha   90.00
_cell.angle_beta   90.00
_cell.angle_gamma   90.00
#
_symmetry.space_group_name_H-M   'P 1'
#
loop_
_entity.id
_entity.type
_entity.pdbx_description
1 polymer ?
#
loop_
_entity_poly.entity_id
_entity_poly.type
_entity_poly.pdbx_seq_one_letter_code
_entity_poly.pdbx_strand_id
1 'polypeptide(L)' 'MKIDYIDFFQNEVTAWMMASNMKSQEVGFGTVAYWEWANQSIVAICEKYGNDELVNGQFHLIWDWLDKQAKGVGNV' A
#
# COMPACT_ATOMS: atom_id res chain seq x y z
N MET A 1 17.23 -11.65 8.63
CA MET A 1 17.57 -11.09 7.31
C MET A 1 17.94 -9.63 7.53
N LYS A 2 19.04 -9.12 6.95
CA LYS A 2 19.34 -7.69 7.02
C LYS A 2 18.57 -7.02 5.88
N ILE A 3 17.58 -6.20 6.21
CA ILE A 3 16.80 -5.46 5.21
C ILE A 3 17.66 -4.36 4.64
N ASP A 4 17.63 -4.21 3.32
CA ASP A 4 18.11 -3.01 2.64
C ASP A 4 16.97 -1.98 2.60
N TYR A 5 16.99 -1.06 3.56
CA TYR A 5 15.96 -0.03 3.64
C TYR A 5 16.04 0.98 2.49
N ILE A 6 17.21 1.18 1.89
CA ILE A 6 17.33 2.08 0.74
C ILE A 6 16.57 1.48 -0.44
N ASP A 7 16.79 0.20 -0.73
CA ASP A 7 16.05 -0.52 -1.76
C ASP A 7 14.55 -0.58 -1.48
N PHE A 8 14.15 -0.84 -0.22
CA PHE A 8 12.74 -0.83 0.19
C PHE A 8 12.04 0.49 -0.15
N PHE A 9 12.62 1.63 0.26
CA PHE A 9 12.00 2.93 0.03
C PHE A 9 12.11 3.39 -1.43
N GLN A 10 13.20 3.08 -2.14
CA GLN A 10 13.41 3.54 -3.51
C GLN A 10 12.67 2.70 -4.55
N ASN A 11 12.53 1.38 -4.32
CA ASN A 11 12.01 0.45 -5.30
C ASN A 11 10.70 -0.22 -4.86
N GLU A 12 10.64 -0.81 -3.67
CA GLU A 12 9.44 -1.57 -3.26
C GLU A 12 8.23 -0.64 -3.04
N VAL A 13 8.41 0.43 -2.26
CA VAL A 13 7.33 1.40 -1.97
C VAL A 13 6.87 2.10 -3.26
N THR A 14 7.81 2.52 -4.11
CA THR A 14 7.48 3.21 -5.36
C THR A 14 6.77 2.29 -6.34
N ALA A 15 7.21 1.04 -6.48
CA ALA A 15 6.56 0.03 -7.31
C ALA A 15 5.14 -0.28 -6.82
N TRP A 16 4.95 -0.42 -5.50
CA TRP A 16 3.62 -0.65 -4.94
C TRP A 16 2.68 0.54 -5.18
N MET A 17 3.16 1.78 -5.02
CA MET A 17 2.36 2.97 -5.31
C MET A 17 1.93 3.05 -6.79
N MET A 18 2.82 2.69 -7.72
CA MET A 18 2.46 2.59 -9.14
C MET A 18 1.39 1.53 -9.39
N ALA A 19 1.56 0.32 -8.82
CA ALA A 19 0.58 -0.76 -8.95
C ALA A 19 -0.78 -0.38 -8.34
N SER A 20 -0.77 0.32 -7.20
CA SER A 20 -1.98 0.82 -6.53
C SER A 20 -2.73 1.84 -7.40
N ASN A 21 -2.02 2.77 -8.05
CA ASN A 21 -2.63 3.70 -9.01
C ASN A 21 -3.23 3.00 -10.23
N MET A 22 -2.56 1.97 -10.76
CA MET A 22 -3.10 1.20 -11.88
C MET A 22 -4.34 0.40 -11.45
N LYS A 23 -4.29 -0.25 -10.29
CA LYS A 23 -5.41 -1.04 -9.77
C LYS A 23 -6.62 -0.16 -9.48
N SER A 24 -6.42 1.03 -8.91
CA SER A 24 -7.51 1.96 -8.62
C SER A 24 -8.22 2.46 -9.89
N GLN A 25 -7.50 2.59 -11.01
CA GLN A 25 -8.09 2.90 -12.32
C GLN A 25 -8.81 1.71 -12.93
N GLU A 26 -8.30 0.50 -12.73
CA GLU A 26 -8.86 -0.74 -13.28
C GLU A 26 -10.19 -1.11 -12.63
N VAL A 27 -10.27 -1.08 -11.30
CA VAL A 27 -11.44 -1.58 -10.55
C VAL A 27 -12.18 -0.50 -9.77
N GLY A 28 -11.71 0.74 -9.81
CA GLY A 28 -12.25 1.87 -9.05
C GLY A 28 -11.72 1.94 -7.62
N PHE A 29 -11.15 3.08 -7.24
CA PHE A 29 -10.55 3.32 -5.92
C PHE A 29 -11.47 3.04 -4.72
N GLY A 30 -12.76 3.35 -4.84
CA GLY A 30 -13.74 3.17 -3.76
C GLY A 30 -14.33 1.75 -3.67
N THR A 31 -13.93 0.82 -4.53
CA THR A 31 -14.57 -0.50 -4.60
C THR A 31 -13.92 -1.51 -3.66
N VAL A 32 -14.71 -2.46 -3.18
CA VAL A 32 -14.22 -3.58 -2.34
C VAL A 32 -13.04 -4.29 -3.01
N ALA A 33 -13.10 -4.47 -4.34
CA ALA A 33 -12.03 -5.12 -5.11
C ALA A 33 -10.67 -4.39 -4.99
N TYR A 34 -10.67 -3.05 -4.99
CA TYR A 34 -9.44 -2.28 -4.76
C TYR A 34 -8.91 -2.48 -3.34
N TRP A 35 -9.78 -2.37 -2.33
CA TRP A 35 -9.39 -2.45 -0.92
C TRP A 35 -8.91 -3.84 -0.51
N GLU A 36 -9.53 -4.90 -1.02
CA GLU A 36 -9.07 -6.27 -0.84
C GLU A 36 -7.70 -6.49 -1.45
N TRP A 37 -7.49 -6.01 -2.69
CA TRP A 37 -6.18 -6.09 -3.35
C TRP A 37 -5.10 -5.28 -2.59
N ALA A 38 -5.42 -4.07 -2.15
CA ALA A 38 -4.50 -3.21 -1.42
C ALA A 38 -4.07 -3.88 -0.11
N ASN A 39 -5.02 -4.41 0.67
CA ASN A 39 -4.73 -5.13 1.91
C ASN A 39 -3.86 -6.38 1.66
N GLN A 40 -4.25 -7.24 0.71
CA GLN A 40 -3.53 -8.48 0.43
C GLN A 40 -2.09 -8.22 -0.04
N SER A 41 -1.91 -7.24 -0.92
CA SER A 41 -0.58 -6.90 -1.45
C SER A 41 0.32 -6.26 -0.38
N ILE A 42 -0.23 -5.43 0.51
CA ILE A 42 0.52 -4.90 1.67
C ILE A 42 0.97 -6.02 2.59
N VAL A 43 0.05 -6.92 2.98
CA VAL A 43 0.37 -8.07 3.85
C VAL A 43 1.48 -8.92 3.24
N ALA A 44 1.40 -9.23 1.94
CA ALA A 44 2.43 -10.01 1.25
C ALA A 44 3.81 -9.33 1.27
N ILE A 45 3.87 -8.00 1.13
CA ILE A 45 5.13 -7.26 1.24
C ILE A 45 5.64 -7.30 2.68
N CYS A 46 4.80 -7.03 3.68
CA CYS A 46 5.20 -7.10 5.08
C CYS A 46 5.78 -8.48 5.44
N GLU A 47 5.15 -9.57 5.00
CA GLU A 47 5.64 -10.93 5.18
C GLU A 47 6.97 -11.18 4.45
N LYS A 48 7.12 -10.70 3.21
CA LYS A 48 8.38 -10.78 2.43
C LYS A 48 9.55 -10.16 3.19
N TYR A 49 9.33 -9.06 3.90
CA TYR A 49 10.34 -8.39 4.73
C TYR A 49 10.41 -8.92 6.17
N GLY A 50 9.76 -10.05 6.47
CA GLY A 50 9.82 -10.68 7.79
C GLY A 50 9.08 -9.91 8.88
N ASN A 51 8.02 -9.18 8.51
CA ASN A 51 7.22 -8.33 9.39
C ASN A 51 8.05 -7.32 10.18
N ASP A 52 9.05 -6.74 9.52
CA ASP A 52 9.87 -5.67 10.08
C ASP A 52 9.03 -4.45 10.48
N GLU A 53 9.39 -3.84 11.61
CA GLU A 53 8.63 -2.74 12.22
C GLU A 53 8.58 -1.50 11.31
N LEU A 54 9.68 -1.16 10.63
CA LEU A 54 9.74 0.01 9.76
C LEU A 54 8.95 -0.21 8.48
N VAL A 55 9.03 -1.41 7.90
CA VAL A 55 8.25 -1.80 6.71
C VAL A 55 6.75 -1.77 7.02
N ASN A 56 6.34 -2.39 8.13
CA ASN A 56 4.96 -2.36 8.61
C ASN A 56 4.47 -0.93 8.84
N GLY A 57 5.27 -0.12 9.54
CA GLY A 57 4.93 1.28 9.82
C GLY A 57 4.74 2.12 8.55
N GLN A 58 5.60 1.92 7.55
CA GLN A 58 5.49 2.62 6.27
C GLN A 58 4.18 2.27 5.55
N PHE A 59 3.80 1.00 5.49
CA PHE A 59 2.55 0.61 4.84
C PHE A 59 1.30 0.96 5.64
N HIS A 60 1.37 1.00 6.97
CA HIS A 60 0.28 1.54 7.80
C HIS A 60 0.04 3.02 7.51
N LEU A 61 1.11 3.81 7.37
CA LEU A 61 1.01 5.23 7.00
C LEU A 61 0.40 5.43 5.61
N ILE A 62 0.76 4.58 4.65
CA ILE A 62 0.17 4.59 3.31
C ILE A 62 -1.32 4.21 3.37
N TRP A 63 -1.66 3.16 4.11
CA TRP A 63 -3.05 2.72 4.30
C TRP A 63 -3.92 3.83 4.90
N ASP A 64 -3.45 4.47 5.97
CA ASP A 64 -4.15 5.59 6.61
C ASP A 64 -4.35 6.77 5.65
N TRP A 65 -3.36 7.04 4.79
CA TRP A 65 -3.49 8.05 3.76
C TRP A 65 -4.57 7.68 2.73
N LEU A 66 -4.58 6.44 2.24
CA LEU A 66 -5.60 5.96 1.29
C LEU A 66 -7.00 6.03 1.91
N ASP A 67 -7.18 5.55 3.14
CA ASP A 67 -8.47 5.57 3.83
C ASP A 67 -8.99 7.00 4.02
N LYS A 68 -8.10 7.95 4.36
CA LYS A 68 -8.43 9.38 4.38
C LYS A 68 -8.85 9.91 3.01
N GLN A 69 -8.17 9.53 1.93
CA GLN A 69 -8.58 9.91 0.58
C GLN A 69 -9.99 9.37 0.26
N ALA A 70 -10.25 8.11 0.57
CA ALA A 70 -11.54 7.46 0.29
C ALA A 70 -12.70 8.14 1.02
N LYS A 71 -12.49 8.49 2.30
CA LYS A 71 -13.46 9.21 3.12
C LYS A 71 -13.65 10.66 2.67
N GLY A 72 -12.61 11.29 2.12
CA GLY A 72 -12.69 12.64 1.55
C GLY A 72 -13.38 12.73 0.19
N VAL A 73 -13.38 11.64 -0.59
CA VAL A 73 -14.09 11.52 -1.88
C VAL A 73 -15.61 11.34 -1.70
N GLY A 74 -16.09 11.12 -0.46
CA GLY A 74 -17.52 11.00 -0.14
C GLY A 74 -18.28 12.32 0.02
N ASN A 75 -17.64 13.48 -0.14
CA ASN A 75 -18.27 14.81 -0.02
C ASN A 75 -18.03 15.65 -1.29
N VAL A 76 -18.64 15.27 -2.41
CA VAL A 76 -18.95 16.16 -3.55
C VAL A 76 -20.33 15.82 -4.08
#